data_AF-A0AAW4EM86-F1
#
_entry.id   AF-A0AAW4EM86-F1
#
_cell.length_a   1.000
_cell.length_b   1.000
_cell.length_c   1.000
_cell.angle_alpha   90.00
_cell.angle_beta   90.00
_cell.angle_gamma   90.00
#
_symmetry.space_group_name_H-M   'P 1'
#
loop_
_entity.id
_entity.type
_entity.pdbx_description
1 polymer ?
#
loop_
_entity_poly.entity_id
_entity_poly.type
_entity_poly.pdbx_seq_one_letter_code
_entity_poly.pdbx_strand_id
1 'polypeptide(L)'
;MTTFLLKLDPIGLGTEEVESLTSFQSRLAASNGLTPRQLSGIVKRVRAYDEAADPARDRRVPRPPTDARSELDLLAELSGSPDLTRLTFLPLSSDGCSPRNTSLRTARAWCEQCFVEDRKRMRPAFDRLIWTSRFMMRCPFHKVLLRTICPRCTQPHTVYSKGDGSNRGQLDQCIHCKASLVGPDRLVRPEFRPFFGEAEVQEIVGAISAGDLTRTNASCLAEFYGALDHEDWPDEGAHSELAPTIPHWNIPTIANIVGTACKYQVSAVSLIRTPRLAAEQASRFAFESQFVPGRARIKAEGLLLQSIRTTLESGLLAPPDHPIPTLAQVGAMFYMRDLGFSQLFPDLTDEYLKRTRRQAARILMDQPD
;
A
#
# COMPACT_ATOMS: atom_id res chain seq x y z
N MET A 1 16.37 30.24 -7.85
CA MET A 1 16.00 29.59 -6.59
C MET A 1 17.14 28.70 -6.17
N THR A 2 17.72 28.92 -4.99
CA THR A 2 18.86 28.17 -4.46
C THR A 2 18.34 26.93 -3.75
N THR A 3 18.57 25.74 -4.32
CA THR A 3 18.32 24.46 -3.65
C THR A 3 19.11 24.41 -2.35
N PHE A 4 18.41 24.39 -1.20
CA PHE A 4 19.01 24.41 0.13
C PHE A 4 19.51 23.02 0.57
N LEU A 5 18.97 21.94 -0.03
CA LEU A 5 19.37 20.57 0.24
C LEU A 5 20.25 20.03 -0.89
N LEU A 6 21.14 19.11 -0.55
CA LEU A 6 21.88 18.32 -1.53
C LEU A 6 20.91 17.57 -2.43
N LYS A 7 21.10 17.74 -3.73
CA LYS A 7 20.32 17.05 -4.75
C LYS A 7 20.49 15.55 -4.64
N LEU A 8 19.38 14.82 -4.72
CA LEU A 8 19.35 13.37 -4.68
C LEU A 8 18.31 12.84 -5.66
N ASP A 9 18.71 11.99 -6.60
CA ASP A 9 17.75 11.40 -7.54
C ASP A 9 17.01 10.21 -6.90
N PRO A 10 15.68 10.09 -7.12
CA PRO A 10 14.94 8.90 -6.70
C PRO A 10 15.41 7.64 -7.42
N ILE A 11 15.38 6.50 -6.74
CA ILE A 11 15.80 5.22 -7.33
C ILE A 11 14.63 4.53 -8.01
N GLY A 12 14.88 3.92 -9.17
CA GLY A 12 13.92 3.03 -9.84
C GLY A 12 12.75 3.74 -10.52
N LEU A 13 12.84 5.05 -10.80
CA LEU A 13 11.86 5.76 -11.61
C LEU A 13 11.67 5.09 -12.98
N GLY A 14 10.42 4.98 -13.42
CA GLY A 14 10.04 4.24 -14.63
C GLY A 14 9.96 2.73 -14.46
N THR A 15 10.17 2.20 -13.25
CA THR A 15 10.11 0.76 -12.95
C THR A 15 9.17 0.45 -11.79
N GLU A 16 8.72 -0.80 -11.68
CA GLU A 16 7.95 -1.30 -10.52
C GLU A 16 8.79 -1.36 -9.23
N GLU A 17 10.11 -1.28 -9.35
CA GLU A 17 11.06 -1.19 -8.23
C GLU A 17 11.26 0.26 -7.76
N VAL A 18 10.38 1.20 -8.12
CA VAL A 18 10.51 2.60 -7.72
C VAL A 18 10.57 2.76 -6.20
N GLU A 19 11.41 3.69 -5.76
CA GLU A 19 11.54 4.07 -4.37
C GLU A 19 10.25 4.68 -3.80
N SER A 20 9.99 4.43 -2.52
CA SER A 20 8.92 5.09 -1.77
C SER A 20 9.35 6.46 -1.24
N LEU A 21 8.41 7.39 -1.10
CA LEU A 21 8.68 8.73 -0.56
C LEU A 21 9.37 8.71 0.81
N THR A 22 8.99 7.79 1.70
CA THR A 22 9.58 7.69 3.05
C THR A 22 11.04 7.23 2.99
N SER A 23 11.38 6.33 2.06
CA SER A 23 12.76 5.95 1.76
C SER A 23 13.56 7.13 1.20
N PHE A 24 12.99 7.83 0.22
CA PHE A 24 13.61 8.99 -0.40
C PHE A 24 13.90 10.09 0.64
N GLN A 25 12.92 10.43 1.48
CA GLN A 25 13.08 11.38 2.58
C GLN A 25 14.15 10.95 3.58
N SER A 26 14.27 9.64 3.85
CA SER A 26 15.31 9.12 4.75
C SER A 26 16.70 9.27 4.16
N ARG A 27 16.87 8.96 2.87
CA ARG A 27 18.14 9.15 2.16
C ARG A 27 18.50 10.63 1.98
N LEU A 28 17.53 11.47 1.64
CA LEU A 28 17.70 12.92 1.52
C LEU A 28 18.07 13.55 2.86
N ALA A 29 17.44 13.13 3.96
CA ALA A 29 17.81 13.59 5.29
C ALA A 29 19.26 13.17 5.62
N ALA A 30 19.60 11.89 5.39
CA ALA A 30 20.92 11.36 5.67
C ALA A 30 22.03 12.06 4.87
N SER A 31 21.83 12.34 3.58
CA SER A 31 22.82 13.06 2.76
C SER A 31 23.08 14.48 3.28
N ASN A 32 22.07 15.12 3.86
CA ASN A 32 22.16 16.46 4.42
C ASN A 32 22.53 16.48 5.92
N GLY A 33 22.90 15.34 6.52
CA GLY A 33 23.22 15.26 7.95
C GLY A 33 22.02 15.48 8.88
N LEU A 34 20.81 15.41 8.34
CA LEU A 34 19.54 15.58 9.04
C LEU A 34 18.92 14.24 9.40
N THR A 35 17.96 14.27 10.31
CA THR A 35 16.99 13.19 10.47
C THR A 35 15.72 13.46 9.68
N PRO A 36 14.92 12.43 9.34
CA PRO A 36 13.65 12.62 8.64
C PRO A 36 12.71 13.61 9.36
N ARG A 37 12.73 13.62 10.70
CA ARG A 37 11.96 14.56 11.52
C ARG A 37 12.45 16.00 11.36
N GLN A 38 13.77 16.22 11.33
CA GLN A 38 14.35 17.54 11.09
C GLN A 38 14.05 18.03 9.67
N LEU A 39 14.18 17.16 8.67
CA LEU A 39 13.82 17.45 7.28
C LEU A 39 12.35 17.89 7.17
N SER A 40 11.41 17.10 7.71
CA SER A 40 9.99 17.47 7.75
C SER A 40 9.75 18.80 8.48
N GLY A 41 10.49 19.06 9.57
CA GLY A 41 10.44 20.34 10.27
C GLY A 41 10.93 21.53 9.44
N ILE A 42 11.94 21.35 8.59
CA ILE A 42 12.42 22.38 7.64
C ILE A 42 11.34 22.67 6.60
N VAL A 43 10.80 21.64 5.95
CA VAL A 43 9.73 21.78 4.94
C VAL A 43 8.55 22.57 5.50
N LYS A 44 8.11 22.26 6.73
CA LYS A 44 7.01 22.98 7.41
C LYS A 44 7.35 24.45 7.70
N ARG A 45 8.59 24.76 8.07
CA ARG A 45 9.02 26.14 8.34
C ARG A 45 9.15 26.97 7.07
N VAL A 46 9.73 26.41 6.00
CA VAL A 46 9.83 27.08 4.70
C VAL A 46 8.43 27.42 4.19
N ARG A 47 7.51 26.45 4.22
CA ARG A 47 6.10 26.69 3.91
C ARG A 47 5.51 27.84 4.70
N ALA A 48 5.66 27.81 6.03
CA ALA A 48 5.10 28.85 6.89
C ALA A 48 5.69 30.24 6.59
N TYR A 49 6.96 30.30 6.17
CA TYR A 49 7.62 31.53 5.75
C TYR A 49 7.05 32.04 4.41
N ASP A 50 6.99 31.19 3.37
CA ASP A 50 6.46 31.58 2.06
C ASP A 50 5.02 32.08 2.16
N GLU A 51 4.22 31.42 3.00
CA GLU A 51 2.82 31.78 3.24
C GLU A 51 2.61 33.04 4.09
N ALA A 52 3.62 33.42 4.88
CA ALA A 52 3.63 34.67 5.64
C ALA A 52 4.15 35.84 4.79
N ALA A 53 5.00 35.55 3.81
CA ALA A 53 5.56 36.51 2.88
C ALA A 53 4.61 36.91 1.75
N ASP A 54 3.55 36.14 1.48
CA ASP A 54 2.55 36.44 0.44
C ASP A 54 1.71 37.69 0.78
N PRO A 55 1.92 38.83 0.08
CA PRO A 55 1.24 40.08 0.37
C PRO A 55 -0.21 40.12 -0.17
N ALA A 56 -0.59 39.20 -1.05
CA ALA A 56 -1.93 39.14 -1.65
C ALA A 56 -2.95 38.37 -0.78
N ARG A 57 -2.50 37.77 0.32
CA ARG A 57 -3.32 36.88 1.14
C ARG A 57 -4.16 37.64 2.18
N ASP A 58 -5.48 37.49 2.10
CA ASP A 58 -6.39 37.95 3.14
C ASP A 58 -6.25 37.12 4.42
N ARG A 59 -5.75 37.75 5.49
CA ARG A 59 -5.55 37.14 6.81
C ARG A 59 -6.85 36.79 7.54
N ARG A 60 -8.01 37.24 7.04
CA ARG A 60 -9.35 36.95 7.61
C ARG A 60 -9.95 35.64 7.11
N VAL A 61 -9.44 35.07 6.02
CA VAL A 61 -9.94 33.81 5.47
C VAL A 61 -9.26 32.63 6.18
N PRO A 62 -10.03 31.72 6.81
CA PRO A 62 -9.48 30.50 7.41
C PRO A 62 -8.73 29.68 6.36
N ARG A 63 -7.56 29.20 6.76
CA ARG A 63 -6.67 28.52 5.84
C ARG A 63 -7.24 27.15 5.44
N PRO A 64 -7.23 26.77 4.15
CA PRO A 64 -7.56 25.41 3.77
C PRO A 64 -6.57 24.42 4.39
N PRO A 65 -7.01 23.20 4.77
CA PRO A 65 -6.12 22.16 5.26
C PRO A 65 -4.99 21.86 4.27
N THR A 66 -3.82 21.50 4.78
CA THR A 66 -2.63 21.24 3.97
C THR A 66 -2.87 20.07 2.99
N ASP A 67 -2.79 20.35 1.69
CA ASP A 67 -2.83 19.33 0.64
C ASP A 67 -1.48 18.62 0.54
N ALA A 68 -1.51 17.28 0.52
CA ALA A 68 -0.33 16.43 0.40
C ALA A 68 0.48 16.72 -0.88
N ARG A 69 -0.18 17.10 -2.00
CA ARG A 69 0.52 17.46 -3.24
C ARG A 69 1.42 18.67 -3.04
N SER A 70 0.89 19.70 -2.37
CA SER A 70 1.67 20.91 -2.09
C SER A 70 2.91 20.64 -1.23
N GLU A 71 2.87 19.66 -0.31
CA GLU A 71 4.03 19.28 0.51
C GLU A 71 5.10 18.56 -0.33
N LEU A 72 4.67 17.75 -1.30
CA LEU A 72 5.57 17.12 -2.25
C LEU A 72 6.22 18.12 -3.20
N ASP A 73 5.46 19.10 -3.70
CA ASP A 73 5.99 20.13 -4.61
C ASP A 73 7.08 20.95 -3.91
N LEU A 74 6.84 21.36 -2.66
CA LEU A 74 7.85 22.06 -1.88
C LEU A 74 9.08 21.19 -1.59
N LEU A 75 8.89 19.91 -1.27
CA LEU A 75 10.01 19.00 -1.07
C LEU A 75 10.80 18.75 -2.36
N ALA A 76 10.11 18.67 -3.51
CA ALA A 76 10.72 18.53 -4.83
C ALA A 76 11.57 19.76 -5.16
N GLU A 77 11.06 20.96 -4.89
CA GLU A 77 11.81 22.21 -5.06
C GLU A 77 13.05 22.25 -4.16
N LEU A 78 12.90 21.96 -2.87
CA LEU A 78 14.00 22.01 -1.90
C LEU A 78 15.10 20.98 -2.19
N SER A 79 14.72 19.81 -2.74
CA SER A 79 15.64 18.73 -3.10
C SER A 79 16.20 18.82 -4.52
N GLY A 80 15.64 19.66 -5.39
CA GLY A 80 16.01 19.73 -6.80
C GLY A 80 15.68 18.46 -7.59
N SER A 81 14.73 17.65 -7.10
CA SER A 81 14.35 16.36 -7.68
C SER A 81 12.95 16.45 -8.31
N PRO A 82 12.78 16.05 -9.58
CA PRO A 82 11.51 16.24 -10.27
C PRO A 82 10.44 15.23 -9.83
N ASP A 83 9.22 15.72 -9.70
CA ASP A 83 7.96 14.98 -9.48
C ASP A 83 8.01 13.82 -8.47
N LEU A 84 8.02 14.18 -7.18
CA LEU A 84 7.99 13.22 -6.08
C LEU A 84 6.63 12.51 -5.92
N THR A 85 5.59 12.90 -6.67
CA THR A 85 4.30 12.20 -6.63
C THR A 85 4.42 10.76 -7.12
N ARG A 86 5.38 10.50 -8.01
CA ARG A 86 5.74 9.17 -8.54
C ARG A 86 6.30 8.21 -7.49
N LEU A 87 6.64 8.71 -6.29
CA LEU A 87 7.12 7.92 -5.15
C LEU A 87 6.00 7.63 -4.15
N THR A 88 4.73 7.85 -4.53
CA THR A 88 3.57 7.76 -3.64
C THR A 88 2.37 7.12 -4.34
N PHE A 89 1.36 6.72 -3.57
CA PHE A 89 0.05 6.36 -4.10
C PHE A 89 -0.93 7.56 -4.21
N LEU A 90 -0.42 8.80 -4.11
CA LEU A 90 -1.24 10.01 -4.20
C LEU A 90 -2.01 10.17 -5.52
N PRO A 91 -1.54 9.65 -6.69
CA PRO A 91 -2.34 9.62 -7.90
C PRO A 91 -3.70 8.95 -7.75
N LEU A 92 -3.89 8.07 -6.76
CA LEU A 92 -5.14 7.34 -6.47
C LEU A 92 -5.99 8.00 -5.37
N SER A 93 -5.55 9.13 -4.81
CA SER A 93 -6.35 9.90 -3.85
C SER A 93 -7.22 10.90 -4.61
N SER A 94 -8.52 10.67 -4.68
CA SER A 94 -9.48 11.52 -5.41
C SER A 94 -9.57 12.95 -4.88
N ASP A 95 -9.31 13.19 -3.58
CA ASP A 95 -9.68 14.46 -2.94
C ASP A 95 -8.54 15.21 -2.23
N GLY A 96 -7.27 14.85 -2.42
CA GLY A 96 -6.11 15.52 -1.78
C GLY A 96 -6.03 15.39 -0.24
N CYS A 97 -7.17 15.16 0.41
CA CYS A 97 -7.31 14.68 1.77
C CYS A 97 -7.08 13.18 1.79
N SER A 98 -6.09 12.72 2.55
CA SER A 98 -5.91 11.30 2.84
C SER A 98 -7.18 10.78 3.52
N PRO A 99 -8.03 9.97 2.87
CA PRO A 99 -8.96 9.17 3.63
C PRO A 99 -8.11 8.19 4.45
N ARG A 100 -8.68 7.58 5.49
CA ARG A 100 -8.11 6.42 6.16
C ARG A 100 -7.89 5.31 5.12
N ASN A 101 -6.78 5.36 4.40
CA ASN A 101 -6.49 4.47 3.29
C ASN A 101 -6.02 3.16 3.89
N THR A 102 -7.01 2.34 4.27
CA THR A 102 -6.80 1.03 4.91
C THR A 102 -5.99 0.09 4.03
N SER A 103 -5.79 0.41 2.75
CA SER A 103 -4.99 -0.36 1.79
C SER A 103 -3.48 -0.16 1.94
N LEU A 104 -3.03 0.88 2.64
CA LEU A 104 -1.61 1.10 2.94
C LEU A 104 -1.23 0.45 4.27
N ARG A 105 0.03 0.00 4.36
CA ARG A 105 0.54 -0.64 5.56
C ARG A 105 0.83 0.40 6.65
N THR A 106 0.55 0.02 7.89
CA THR A 106 0.96 0.77 9.09
C THR A 106 2.35 0.35 9.59
N ALA A 107 2.70 -0.92 9.35
CA ALA A 107 4.02 -1.48 9.60
C ALA A 107 4.88 -1.45 8.32
N ARG A 108 6.16 -1.11 8.47
CA ARG A 108 7.12 -1.18 7.38
C ARG A 108 7.29 -2.64 6.96
N ALA A 109 7.28 -2.89 5.66
CA ALA A 109 7.58 -4.18 5.07
C ALA A 109 8.80 -4.08 4.17
N TRP A 110 9.64 -5.12 4.10
CA TRP A 110 10.80 -5.15 3.22
C TRP A 110 11.13 -6.56 2.73
N CYS A 111 11.82 -6.63 1.59
CA CYS A 111 12.45 -7.86 1.11
C CYS A 111 13.95 -7.83 1.45
N GLU A 112 14.43 -8.81 2.21
CA GLU A 112 15.86 -8.90 2.52
C GLU A 112 16.72 -9.23 1.30
N GLN A 113 16.18 -9.99 0.35
CA GLN A 113 16.89 -10.34 -0.89
C GLN A 113 17.04 -9.13 -1.82
N CYS A 114 16.07 -8.20 -1.82
CA CYS A 114 16.23 -6.91 -2.49
C CYS A 114 17.39 -6.12 -1.90
N PHE A 115 17.53 -6.04 -0.57
CA PHE A 115 18.68 -5.36 0.05
C PHE A 115 20.01 -6.04 -0.29
N VAL A 116 20.06 -7.38 -0.33
CA VAL A 116 21.26 -8.12 -0.76
C VAL A 116 21.62 -7.77 -2.20
N GLU A 117 20.64 -7.72 -3.10
CA GLU A 117 20.83 -7.38 -4.51
C GLU A 117 21.23 -5.92 -4.70
N ASP A 118 20.59 -4.99 -4.01
CA ASP A 118 20.91 -3.56 -4.04
C ASP A 118 22.36 -3.33 -3.61
N ARG A 119 22.80 -4.00 -2.53
CA ARG A 119 24.20 -3.96 -2.07
C ARG A 119 25.16 -4.56 -3.10
N LYS A 120 24.82 -5.69 -3.74
CA LYS A 120 25.63 -6.29 -4.82
C LYS A 120 25.78 -5.35 -6.01
N ARG A 121 24.75 -4.56 -6.32
CA ARG A 121 24.73 -3.55 -7.37
C ARG A 121 25.33 -2.20 -6.93
N MET A 122 25.90 -2.11 -5.73
CA MET A 122 26.43 -0.86 -5.15
C MET A 122 25.39 0.27 -5.08
N ARG A 123 24.10 -0.08 -4.98
CA ARG A 123 23.02 0.88 -4.75
C ARG A 123 22.79 1.02 -3.25
N PRO A 124 22.47 2.24 -2.75
CA PRO A 124 22.06 2.38 -1.36
C PRO A 124 20.77 1.60 -1.13
N ALA A 125 20.60 1.04 0.07
CA ALA A 125 19.35 0.38 0.44
C ALA A 125 18.18 1.37 0.38
N PHE A 126 17.06 0.95 -0.18
CA PHE A 126 15.87 1.77 -0.31
C PHE A 126 14.60 0.92 -0.23
N ASP A 127 13.52 1.51 0.29
CA ASP A 127 12.22 0.83 0.31
C ASP A 127 11.47 1.09 -0.98
N ARG A 128 11.02 0.01 -1.63
CA ARG A 128 10.23 0.09 -2.87
C ARG A 128 8.79 0.53 -2.53
N LEU A 129 8.21 1.42 -3.34
CA LEU A 129 6.84 1.94 -3.17
C LEU A 129 5.82 0.81 -3.03
N ILE A 130 5.99 -0.24 -3.82
CA ILE A 130 5.11 -1.42 -3.80
C ILE A 130 5.00 -2.05 -2.41
N TRP A 131 6.06 -2.03 -1.59
CA TRP A 131 6.03 -2.58 -0.23
C TRP A 131 5.14 -1.80 0.73
N THR A 132 4.74 -0.58 0.39
CA THR A 132 3.82 0.22 1.23
C THR A 132 2.37 -0.25 1.10
N SER A 133 2.04 -1.04 0.07
CA SER A 133 0.72 -1.62 -0.14
C SER A 133 0.51 -2.90 0.69
N ARG A 134 -0.71 -3.08 1.19
CA ARG A 134 -1.10 -4.30 1.94
C ARG A 134 -1.30 -5.53 1.07
N PHE A 135 -1.66 -5.34 -0.20
CA PHE A 135 -1.81 -6.43 -1.17
C PHE A 135 -0.47 -7.13 -1.46
N MET A 136 0.65 -6.46 -1.14
CA MET A 136 1.98 -6.98 -1.35
C MET A 136 2.46 -7.73 -0.11
N MET A 137 2.16 -9.03 -0.02
CA MET A 137 2.62 -9.89 1.08
C MET A 137 3.97 -10.57 0.80
N ARG A 138 4.33 -10.71 -0.48
CA ARG A 138 5.64 -11.18 -0.91
C ARG A 138 6.33 -10.18 -1.82
N CYS A 139 7.65 -10.32 -1.95
CA CYS A 139 8.42 -9.66 -2.98
C CYS A 139 8.05 -10.26 -4.34
N PRO A 140 7.69 -9.43 -5.34
CA PRO A 140 7.40 -9.93 -6.68
C PRO A 140 8.65 -10.29 -7.48
N PHE A 141 9.81 -9.79 -7.08
CA PHE A 141 11.09 -10.02 -7.75
C PHE A 141 11.78 -11.29 -7.22
N HIS A 142 11.82 -11.47 -5.90
CA HIS A 142 12.51 -12.61 -5.26
C HIS A 142 11.58 -13.75 -4.83
N LYS A 143 10.26 -13.57 -4.91
CA LYS A 143 9.26 -14.59 -4.54
C LYS A 143 9.44 -15.10 -3.10
N VAL A 144 9.61 -14.17 -2.16
CA VAL A 144 9.74 -14.43 -0.71
C VAL A 144 8.80 -13.52 0.08
N LEU A 145 8.26 -13.99 1.20
CA LEU A 145 7.41 -13.18 2.07
C LEU A 145 8.16 -11.94 2.58
N LEU A 146 7.49 -10.79 2.59
CA LEU A 146 8.07 -9.56 3.12
C LEU A 146 8.17 -9.66 4.65
N ARG A 147 9.28 -9.18 5.20
CA ARG A 147 9.47 -9.06 6.66
C ARG A 147 8.87 -7.76 7.15
N THR A 148 8.38 -7.78 8.38
CA THR A 148 7.92 -6.60 9.14
C THR A 148 8.59 -6.49 10.51
N ILE A 149 9.40 -7.49 10.87
CA ILE A 149 10.03 -7.67 12.19
C ILE A 149 11.52 -7.90 11.99
N CYS A 150 12.36 -7.28 12.83
CA CYS A 150 13.81 -7.46 12.79
C CYS A 150 14.19 -8.93 13.10
N PRO A 151 15.04 -9.59 12.28
CA PRO A 151 15.45 -10.97 12.51
C PRO A 151 16.34 -11.18 13.75
N ARG A 152 16.87 -10.09 14.35
CA ARG A 152 17.76 -10.15 15.52
C ARG A 152 17.07 -9.80 16.82
N CYS A 153 16.44 -8.63 16.92
CA CYS A 153 15.80 -8.17 18.16
C CYS A 153 14.29 -8.43 18.20
N THR A 154 13.71 -8.98 17.13
CA THR A 154 12.27 -9.30 17.02
C THR A 154 11.32 -8.11 17.21
N GLN A 155 11.85 -6.88 17.16
CA GLN A 155 11.03 -5.68 17.24
C GLN A 155 10.37 -5.35 15.89
N PRO A 156 9.10 -4.94 15.87
CA PRO A 156 8.43 -4.50 14.66
C PRO A 156 8.96 -3.14 14.20
N HIS A 157 8.89 -2.90 12.89
CA HIS A 157 9.21 -1.61 12.29
C HIS A 157 7.92 -0.89 11.87
N THR A 158 7.77 0.36 12.30
CA THR A 158 6.69 1.24 11.83
C THR A 158 7.13 2.00 10.59
N VAL A 159 6.18 2.40 9.73
CA VAL A 159 6.47 3.22 8.53
C VAL A 159 7.09 4.57 8.91
N TYR A 160 6.65 5.13 10.04
CA TYR A 160 7.24 6.31 10.66
C TYR A 160 7.78 5.95 12.03
N SER A 161 9.09 6.01 12.21
CA SER A 161 9.69 5.86 13.53
C SER A 161 9.46 7.14 14.32
N LYS A 162 8.63 7.09 15.38
CA LYS A 162 8.56 8.14 16.42
C LYS A 162 9.82 8.13 17.32
N GLY A 163 10.98 7.77 16.76
CA GLY A 163 12.23 7.71 17.49
C GLY A 163 12.72 9.11 17.87
N ASP A 164 13.54 9.15 18.91
CA ASP A 164 14.27 10.27 19.54
C ASP A 164 15.04 11.25 18.61
N GLY A 165 14.84 11.22 17.30
CA GLY A 165 15.54 12.08 16.36
C GLY A 165 17.02 11.74 16.19
N SER A 166 17.48 10.56 16.64
CA SER A 166 18.86 10.09 16.45
C SER A 166 19.06 9.15 15.26
N ASN A 167 17.97 8.68 14.64
CA ASN A 167 18.07 7.61 13.63
C ASN A 167 18.55 8.15 12.27
N ARG A 168 19.88 8.28 12.15
CA ARG A 168 20.63 8.43 10.90
C ARG A 168 20.96 7.08 10.24
N GLY A 169 20.35 5.98 10.73
CA GLY A 169 20.66 4.62 10.31
C GLY A 169 20.30 4.35 8.86
N GLN A 170 21.05 3.45 8.21
CA GLN A 170 20.76 2.99 6.86
C GLN A 170 19.44 2.19 6.83
N LEU A 171 18.73 2.21 5.70
CA LEU A 171 17.40 1.59 5.58
C LEU A 171 17.44 0.06 5.72
N ASP A 172 18.58 -0.58 5.50
CA ASP A 172 18.83 -2.01 5.72
C ASP A 172 19.27 -2.33 7.17
N GLN A 173 19.17 -1.38 8.11
CA GLN A 173 19.51 -1.57 9.52
C GLN A 173 18.30 -1.41 10.44
N CYS A 174 18.32 -2.14 11.55
CA CYS A 174 17.27 -2.08 12.56
C CYS A 174 17.31 -0.75 13.31
N ILE A 175 16.18 -0.06 13.44
CA ILE A 175 16.10 1.21 14.16
C ILE A 175 16.38 1.04 15.67
N HIS A 176 16.05 -0.14 16.22
CA HIS A 176 16.15 -0.47 17.64
C HIS A 176 17.50 -1.06 18.04
N CYS A 177 18.00 -2.06 17.32
CA CYS A 177 19.24 -2.78 17.67
C CYS A 177 20.42 -2.52 16.72
N LYS A 178 20.23 -1.69 15.68
CA LYS A 178 21.22 -1.34 14.63
C LYS A 178 21.79 -2.50 13.82
N ALA A 179 21.35 -3.74 14.06
CA ALA A 179 21.74 -4.90 13.27
C ALA A 179 21.16 -4.85 11.85
N SER A 180 21.78 -5.57 10.92
CA SER A 180 21.22 -5.71 9.57
C SER A 180 19.82 -6.32 9.60
N LEU A 181 18.95 -5.82 8.72
CA LEU A 181 17.63 -6.35 8.45
C LEU A 181 17.64 -7.51 7.45
N VAL A 182 18.82 -7.84 6.92
CA VAL A 182 19.06 -9.08 6.20
C VAL A 182 19.27 -10.19 7.23
N GLY A 183 18.31 -11.10 7.32
CA GLY A 183 18.38 -12.26 8.21
C GLY A 183 19.23 -13.39 7.61
N PRO A 184 19.52 -14.43 8.40
CA PRO A 184 20.14 -15.65 7.87
C PRO A 184 19.20 -16.36 6.89
N ASP A 185 19.77 -17.00 5.85
CA ASP A 185 19.01 -17.62 4.75
C ASP A 185 17.94 -18.62 5.21
N ARG A 186 18.18 -19.32 6.32
CA ARG A 186 17.20 -20.25 6.92
C ARG A 186 15.88 -19.59 7.36
N LEU A 187 15.86 -18.27 7.56
CA LEU A 187 14.65 -17.53 7.92
C LEU A 187 13.92 -16.98 6.70
N VAL A 188 14.49 -17.08 5.50
CA VAL A 188 13.82 -16.71 4.25
C VAL A 188 12.61 -17.61 4.10
N ARG A 189 11.46 -17.04 3.76
CA ARG A 189 10.22 -17.77 3.52
C ARG A 189 9.85 -17.64 2.04
N PRO A 190 10.27 -18.57 1.16
CA PRO A 190 9.85 -18.58 -0.23
C PRO A 190 8.34 -18.67 -0.34
N GLU A 191 7.76 -17.89 -1.23
CA GLU A 191 6.35 -17.94 -1.62
C GLU A 191 6.27 -17.63 -3.12
N PHE A 192 5.96 -18.65 -3.90
CA PHE A 192 5.96 -18.55 -5.37
C PHE A 192 4.59 -18.15 -5.91
N ARG A 193 3.51 -18.41 -5.15
CA ARG A 193 2.16 -18.05 -5.58
C ARG A 193 1.91 -16.57 -5.30
N PRO A 194 1.36 -15.80 -6.25
CA PRO A 194 0.95 -14.43 -5.97
C PRO A 194 -0.16 -14.39 -4.93
N PHE A 195 -0.32 -13.23 -4.30
CA PHE A 195 -1.48 -12.96 -3.47
C PHE A 195 -2.54 -12.16 -4.22
N PHE A 196 -3.74 -12.10 -3.65
CA PHE A 196 -4.82 -11.29 -4.20
C PHE A 196 -4.39 -9.82 -4.32
N GLY A 197 -4.61 -9.22 -5.50
CA GLY A 197 -4.26 -7.82 -5.76
C GLY A 197 -2.79 -7.54 -6.01
N GLU A 198 -1.92 -8.57 -6.01
CA GLU A 198 -0.47 -8.37 -6.18
C GLU A 198 -0.13 -7.84 -7.58
N ALA A 199 -0.73 -8.40 -8.62
CA ALA A 199 -0.48 -8.02 -10.01
C ALA A 199 -1.03 -6.62 -10.31
N GLU A 200 -2.22 -6.33 -9.80
CA GLU A 200 -2.90 -5.04 -9.96
C GLU A 200 -2.09 -3.91 -9.30
N VAL A 201 -1.51 -4.17 -8.12
CA VAL A 201 -0.64 -3.20 -7.45
C VAL A 201 0.70 -3.04 -8.18
N GLN A 202 1.28 -4.11 -8.76
CA GLN A 202 2.46 -3.98 -9.63
C GLN A 202 2.18 -3.07 -10.82
N GLU A 203 1.07 -3.32 -11.51
CA GLU A 203 0.66 -2.53 -12.67
C GLU A 203 0.47 -1.05 -12.32
N ILE A 204 -0.26 -0.78 -11.23
CA ILE A 204 -0.47 0.59 -10.72
C ILE A 204 0.87 1.26 -10.40
N VAL A 205 1.76 0.59 -9.66
CA VAL A 205 3.06 1.16 -9.27
C VAL A 205 3.92 1.41 -10.51
N GLY A 206 3.91 0.50 -11.48
CA GLY A 206 4.57 0.69 -12.77
C GLY A 206 4.08 1.95 -13.49
N ALA A 207 2.76 2.14 -13.60
CA ALA A 207 2.18 3.31 -14.26
C ALA A 207 2.43 4.64 -13.52
N ILE A 208 2.36 4.63 -12.18
CA ILE A 208 2.75 5.80 -11.35
C ILE A 208 4.22 6.11 -11.58
N SER A 209 5.06 5.09 -11.49
CA SER A 209 6.50 5.22 -11.66
C SER A 209 6.88 5.71 -13.05
N ALA A 210 6.19 5.29 -14.11
CA ALA A 210 6.42 5.75 -15.49
C ALA A 210 5.94 7.19 -15.73
N GLY A 211 5.01 7.68 -14.91
CA GLY A 211 4.33 8.97 -15.12
C GLY A 211 3.05 8.85 -15.97
N ASP A 212 2.62 7.63 -16.30
CA ASP A 212 1.38 7.37 -17.03
C ASP A 212 0.14 7.57 -16.14
N LEU A 213 0.31 7.45 -14.83
CA LEU A 213 -0.74 7.65 -13.83
C LEU A 213 -0.38 8.76 -12.82
N THR A 214 -0.86 9.98 -13.09
CA THR A 214 -0.59 11.17 -12.25
C THR A 214 -1.79 11.59 -11.39
N ARG A 215 -3.00 11.27 -11.84
CA ARG A 215 -4.28 11.56 -11.18
C ARG A 215 -5.31 10.50 -11.56
N THR A 216 -6.26 10.27 -10.66
CA THR A 216 -7.40 9.36 -10.86
C THR A 216 -8.66 10.21 -10.86
N ASN A 217 -9.53 9.98 -11.84
CA ASN A 217 -10.84 10.60 -11.87
C ASN A 217 -11.74 9.99 -10.78
N ALA A 218 -12.37 10.82 -9.94
CA ALA A 218 -13.29 10.37 -8.91
C ALA A 218 -14.46 9.54 -9.47
N SER A 219 -14.87 9.77 -10.72
CA SER A 219 -15.95 9.03 -11.39
C SER A 219 -15.51 7.76 -12.12
N CYS A 220 -14.23 7.37 -12.12
CA CYS A 220 -13.77 6.28 -13.00
C CYS A 220 -14.50 4.95 -12.73
N LEU A 221 -14.77 4.61 -11.46
CA LEU A 221 -15.53 3.41 -11.13
C LEU A 221 -17.01 3.54 -11.52
N ALA A 222 -17.62 4.71 -11.31
CA ALA A 222 -19.01 4.95 -11.70
C ALA A 222 -19.19 4.84 -13.23
N GLU A 223 -18.23 5.37 -14.00
CA GLU A 223 -18.20 5.24 -15.46
C GLU A 223 -18.01 3.79 -15.92
N PHE A 224 -17.18 3.02 -15.22
CA PHE A 224 -16.98 1.60 -15.51
C PHE A 224 -18.26 0.80 -15.26
N TYR A 225 -18.89 0.96 -14.09
CA TYR A 225 -20.12 0.25 -13.76
C TYR A 225 -21.29 0.66 -14.67
N GLY A 226 -21.45 1.96 -14.94
CA GLY A 226 -22.50 2.42 -15.86
C GLY A 226 -22.33 1.91 -17.29
N ALA A 227 -21.11 1.62 -17.74
CA ALA A 227 -20.86 0.99 -19.03
C ALA A 227 -21.16 -0.51 -19.03
N LEU A 228 -21.05 -1.20 -17.89
CA LEU A 228 -21.47 -2.59 -17.74
C LEU A 228 -23.00 -2.74 -17.72
N ASP A 229 -23.72 -1.81 -17.08
CA ASP A 229 -25.18 -1.86 -16.92
C ASP A 229 -25.96 -1.58 -18.24
N HIS A 230 -25.29 -1.01 -19.25
CA HIS A 230 -25.87 -0.79 -20.58
C HIS A 230 -25.93 -2.06 -21.45
N GLU A 231 -25.34 -3.16 -21.00
CA GLU A 231 -25.47 -4.48 -21.61
C GLU A 231 -26.33 -5.35 -20.69
N ASP A 232 -27.38 -5.98 -21.24
CA ASP A 232 -28.33 -6.83 -20.50
C ASP A 232 -27.61 -8.00 -19.79
N TRP A 233 -27.11 -7.76 -18.57
CA TRP A 233 -26.48 -8.78 -17.75
C TRP A 233 -27.58 -9.63 -17.12
N PRO A 234 -27.60 -10.96 -17.32
CA PRO A 234 -28.62 -11.80 -16.71
C PRO A 234 -28.49 -11.74 -15.18
N ASP A 235 -29.59 -11.35 -14.52
CA ASP A 235 -29.74 -11.22 -13.06
C ASP A 235 -29.77 -12.58 -12.32
N GLU A 236 -29.07 -13.60 -12.84
CA GLU A 236 -29.21 -14.96 -12.33
C GLU A 236 -27.89 -15.54 -11.79
N GLY A 237 -27.84 -15.66 -10.47
CA GLY A 237 -27.67 -16.99 -9.87
C GLY A 237 -26.29 -17.40 -9.36
N ALA A 238 -25.30 -16.53 -9.27
CA ALA A 238 -24.04 -16.86 -8.57
C ALA A 238 -23.32 -15.62 -8.03
N HIS A 239 -23.87 -14.98 -7.00
CA HIS A 239 -23.05 -14.16 -6.12
C HIS A 239 -22.20 -15.12 -5.28
N SER A 240 -20.88 -15.18 -5.50
CA SER A 240 -19.98 -15.79 -4.52
C SER A 240 -20.07 -14.95 -3.26
N GLU A 241 -20.51 -15.52 -2.14
CA GLU A 241 -20.55 -14.86 -0.83
C GLU A 241 -19.17 -14.27 -0.47
N LEU A 242 -18.10 -14.82 -1.03
CA LEU A 242 -16.71 -14.42 -0.77
C LEU A 242 -16.22 -13.25 -1.62
N ALA A 243 -16.96 -12.85 -2.67
CA ALA A 243 -16.53 -11.77 -3.56
C ALA A 243 -16.84 -10.39 -2.96
N PRO A 244 -15.94 -9.39 -3.08
CA PRO A 244 -16.22 -8.04 -2.58
C PRO A 244 -17.47 -7.46 -3.23
N THR A 245 -18.52 -7.21 -2.44
CA THR A 245 -19.61 -6.30 -2.84
C THR A 245 -19.08 -4.87 -2.87
N ILE A 246 -18.76 -4.37 -4.06
CA ILE A 246 -18.30 -2.99 -4.28
C ILE A 246 -19.55 -2.15 -4.62
N PRO A 247 -19.93 -1.16 -3.81
CA PRO A 247 -20.97 -0.19 -4.17
C PRO A 247 -20.56 0.57 -5.45
N HIS A 248 -21.52 0.77 -6.35
CA HIS A 248 -21.37 1.44 -7.64
C HIS A 248 -21.04 2.95 -7.55
N TRP A 249 -21.07 3.53 -6.34
CA TRP A 249 -20.78 4.94 -6.06
C TRP A 249 -19.41 5.19 -5.41
N ASN A 250 -18.57 4.17 -5.31
CA ASN A 250 -17.41 4.25 -4.42
C ASN A 250 -16.26 5.10 -4.97
N ILE A 251 -15.67 5.87 -4.05
CA ILE A 251 -14.41 6.60 -4.22
C ILE A 251 -13.32 5.64 -4.76
N PRO A 252 -12.51 6.03 -5.76
CA PRO A 252 -11.52 5.18 -6.41
C PRO A 252 -10.25 4.99 -5.55
N THR A 253 -10.45 4.46 -4.36
CA THR A 253 -9.37 4.03 -3.46
C THR A 253 -8.61 2.84 -4.05
N ILE A 254 -7.35 2.63 -3.66
CA ILE A 254 -6.52 1.48 -4.08
C ILE A 254 -7.30 0.17 -3.89
N ALA A 255 -7.89 0.01 -2.70
CA ALA A 255 -8.88 -0.99 -2.34
C ALA A 255 -9.88 -1.31 -3.46
N ASN A 256 -10.67 -0.31 -3.84
CA ASN A 256 -11.79 -0.47 -4.74
C ASN A 256 -11.32 -0.70 -6.18
N ILE A 257 -10.24 -0.05 -6.61
CA ILE A 257 -9.64 -0.29 -7.92
C ILE A 257 -9.14 -1.74 -8.01
N VAL A 258 -8.33 -2.20 -7.05
CA VAL A 258 -7.77 -3.56 -7.05
C VAL A 258 -8.88 -4.60 -6.96
N GLY A 259 -9.86 -4.39 -6.07
CA GLY A 259 -11.01 -5.30 -5.94
C GLY A 259 -11.83 -5.39 -7.23
N THR A 260 -12.08 -4.27 -7.89
CA THR A 260 -12.82 -4.21 -9.17
C THR A 260 -12.01 -4.88 -10.28
N ALA A 261 -10.73 -4.55 -10.41
CA ALA A 261 -9.82 -5.16 -11.38
C ALA A 261 -9.77 -6.68 -11.24
N CYS A 262 -9.61 -7.19 -10.00
CA CYS A 262 -9.60 -8.62 -9.74
C CYS A 262 -10.96 -9.29 -10.06
N LYS A 263 -12.07 -8.63 -9.71
CA LYS A 263 -13.43 -9.17 -9.89
C LYS A 263 -13.80 -9.29 -11.37
N TYR A 264 -13.50 -8.27 -12.16
CA TYR A 264 -13.85 -8.20 -13.58
C TYR A 264 -12.70 -8.60 -14.51
N GLN A 265 -11.52 -8.90 -13.95
CA GLN A 265 -10.31 -9.31 -14.67
C GLN A 265 -9.85 -8.35 -15.75
N VAL A 266 -9.88 -7.08 -15.39
CA VAL A 266 -9.47 -5.97 -16.25
C VAL A 266 -8.23 -5.32 -15.67
N SER A 267 -7.46 -4.66 -16.52
CA SER A 267 -6.31 -3.85 -16.10
C SER A 267 -6.75 -2.78 -15.10
N ALA A 268 -6.04 -2.68 -13.98
CA ALA A 268 -6.28 -1.68 -12.95
C ALA A 268 -5.98 -0.27 -13.48
N VAL A 269 -5.00 -0.14 -14.37
CA VAL A 269 -4.68 1.13 -15.04
C VAL A 269 -5.75 1.52 -16.06
N SER A 270 -6.25 0.56 -16.84
CA SER A 270 -7.35 0.79 -17.79
C SER A 270 -8.64 1.19 -17.08
N LEU A 271 -8.95 0.61 -15.92
CA LEU A 271 -10.07 1.04 -15.07
C LEU A 271 -9.99 2.52 -14.71
N ILE A 272 -8.79 3.02 -14.43
CA ILE A 272 -8.58 4.41 -14.02
C ILE A 272 -8.60 5.36 -15.22
N ARG A 273 -7.92 4.99 -16.31
CA ARG A 273 -7.68 5.90 -17.45
C ARG A 273 -8.76 5.84 -18.51
N THR A 274 -9.34 4.67 -18.73
CA THR A 274 -10.29 4.39 -19.81
C THR A 274 -11.39 3.44 -19.33
N PRO A 275 -12.20 3.85 -18.34
CA PRO A 275 -13.14 2.95 -17.66
C PRO A 275 -14.14 2.29 -18.61
N ARG A 276 -14.67 3.01 -19.60
CA ARG A 276 -15.60 2.43 -20.59
C ARG A 276 -14.97 1.32 -21.45
N LEU A 277 -13.73 1.51 -21.92
CA LEU A 277 -13.00 0.48 -22.68
C LEU A 277 -12.69 -0.74 -21.81
N ALA A 278 -12.37 -0.53 -20.52
CA ALA A 278 -12.20 -1.63 -19.59
C ALA A 278 -13.50 -2.42 -19.39
N ALA A 279 -14.65 -1.75 -19.33
CA ALA A 279 -15.96 -2.41 -19.24
C ALA A 279 -16.24 -3.25 -20.49
N GLU A 280 -16.04 -2.70 -21.70
CA GLU A 280 -16.17 -3.47 -22.95
C GLU A 280 -15.28 -4.71 -22.98
N GLN A 281 -14.04 -4.61 -22.46
CA GLN A 281 -13.12 -5.75 -22.38
C GLN A 281 -13.60 -6.82 -21.40
N ALA A 282 -14.24 -6.43 -20.30
CA ALA A 282 -14.87 -7.36 -19.38
C ALA A 282 -16.05 -8.10 -20.04
N SER A 283 -16.82 -7.39 -20.87
CA SER A 283 -17.99 -7.92 -21.60
C SER A 283 -17.66 -8.87 -22.75
N ARG A 284 -16.50 -8.72 -23.40
CA ARG A 284 -16.10 -9.51 -24.60
C ARG A 284 -15.80 -10.99 -24.35
N PHE A 285 -16.00 -11.51 -23.13
CA PHE A 285 -16.00 -12.96 -22.87
C PHE A 285 -17.32 -13.66 -23.26
N ALA A 286 -18.29 -12.93 -23.81
CA ALA A 286 -19.49 -13.51 -24.43
C ALA A 286 -19.14 -14.20 -25.77
N PHE A 287 -19.05 -15.53 -25.76
CA PHE A 287 -19.01 -16.32 -26.99
C PHE A 287 -20.41 -16.32 -27.63
N GLU A 288 -20.48 -16.02 -28.93
CA GLU A 288 -21.63 -16.32 -29.82
C GLU A 288 -23.01 -16.23 -29.14
N SER A 289 -23.40 -15.03 -28.70
CA SER A 289 -24.74 -14.75 -28.17
C SER A 289 -25.11 -15.48 -26.87
N GLN A 290 -24.16 -16.18 -26.23
CA GLN A 290 -24.35 -16.82 -24.93
C GLN A 290 -23.41 -16.19 -23.91
N PHE A 291 -24.02 -15.62 -22.88
CA PHE A 291 -23.32 -15.17 -21.69
C PHE A 291 -22.75 -16.39 -20.96
N VAL A 292 -21.45 -16.66 -21.14
CA VAL A 292 -20.74 -17.64 -20.31
C VAL A 292 -20.05 -16.83 -19.20
N PRO A 293 -20.46 -16.94 -17.92
CA PRO A 293 -19.69 -16.36 -16.83
C PRO A 293 -18.31 -17.00 -16.90
N GLY A 294 -17.31 -16.22 -17.35
CA GLY A 294 -15.96 -16.71 -17.57
C GLY A 294 -15.51 -17.47 -16.34
N ARG A 295 -15.09 -18.74 -16.52
CA ARG A 295 -14.58 -19.64 -15.47
C ARG A 295 -13.24 -19.18 -14.89
N ALA A 296 -13.12 -17.90 -14.62
CA ALA A 296 -11.94 -17.22 -14.11
C ALA A 296 -12.16 -16.66 -12.70
N ARG A 297 -13.41 -16.66 -12.19
CA ARG A 297 -13.76 -16.45 -10.77
C ARG A 297 -12.96 -17.33 -9.80
N ILE A 298 -12.64 -18.57 -10.22
CA ILE A 298 -11.96 -19.58 -9.39
C ILE A 298 -10.53 -19.15 -9.01
N LYS A 299 -9.78 -18.48 -9.90
CA LYS A 299 -8.40 -18.07 -9.61
C LYS A 299 -8.35 -16.93 -8.59
N ALA A 300 -9.19 -15.90 -8.75
CA ALA A 300 -9.23 -14.77 -7.83
C ALA A 300 -9.69 -15.20 -6.43
N GLU A 301 -10.72 -16.06 -6.34
CA GLU A 301 -11.22 -16.60 -5.08
C GLU A 301 -10.19 -17.50 -4.39
N GLY A 302 -9.54 -18.39 -5.13
CA GLY A 302 -8.45 -19.23 -4.58
C GLY A 302 -7.28 -18.41 -4.04
N LEU A 303 -6.87 -17.36 -4.75
CA LEU A 303 -5.82 -16.45 -4.29
C LEU A 303 -6.25 -15.64 -3.07
N LEU A 304 -7.52 -15.21 -3.01
CA LEU A 304 -8.11 -14.51 -1.88
C LEU A 304 -8.11 -15.38 -0.62
N LEU A 305 -8.59 -16.62 -0.73
CA LEU A 305 -8.61 -17.59 0.37
C LEU A 305 -7.19 -17.95 0.84
N GLN A 306 -6.26 -18.15 -0.09
CA GLN A 306 -4.85 -18.36 0.27
C GLN A 306 -4.25 -17.14 0.98
N SER A 307 -4.61 -15.92 0.56
CA SER A 307 -4.18 -14.68 1.20
C SER A 307 -4.71 -14.56 2.64
N ILE A 308 -5.98 -14.87 2.84
CA ILE A 308 -6.63 -14.89 4.16
C ILE A 308 -5.95 -15.91 5.06
N ARG A 309 -5.81 -17.15 4.60
CA ARG A 309 -5.16 -18.23 5.37
C ARG A 309 -3.76 -17.84 5.81
N THR A 310 -2.94 -17.34 4.89
CA THR A 310 -1.55 -16.92 5.18
C THR A 310 -1.50 -15.78 6.21
N THR A 311 -2.48 -14.87 6.17
CA THR A 311 -2.62 -13.77 7.14
C THR A 311 -2.94 -14.30 8.54
N LEU A 312 -3.87 -15.26 8.64
CA LEU A 312 -4.23 -15.90 9.91
C LEU A 312 -3.05 -16.67 10.50
N GLU A 313 -2.39 -17.52 9.70
CA GLU A 313 -1.21 -18.29 10.09
C GLU A 313 -0.06 -17.38 10.55
N SER A 314 0.19 -16.29 9.82
CA SER A 314 1.24 -15.33 10.19
C SER A 314 0.91 -14.59 11.50
N GLY A 315 -0.36 -14.31 11.77
CA GLY A 315 -0.79 -13.74 13.05
C GLY A 315 -0.58 -14.72 14.21
N LEU A 316 -0.84 -16.03 14.02
CA LEU A 316 -0.56 -17.05 15.04
C LEU A 316 0.92 -17.24 15.32
N LEU A 317 1.79 -17.05 14.32
CA LEU A 317 3.24 -17.13 14.46
C LEU A 317 3.88 -15.86 15.05
N ALA A 318 3.16 -14.75 15.11
CA ALA A 318 3.68 -13.52 15.69
C ALA A 318 3.98 -13.70 17.20
N PRO A 319 4.93 -12.94 17.79
CA PRO A 319 5.20 -12.98 19.23
C PRO A 319 3.93 -12.78 20.07
N PRO A 320 3.77 -13.41 21.24
CA PRO A 320 2.50 -13.39 22.01
C PRO A 320 1.98 -11.99 22.32
N ASP A 321 2.90 -11.07 22.61
CA ASP A 321 2.58 -9.68 22.99
C ASP A 321 2.40 -8.77 21.76
N HIS A 322 2.58 -9.29 20.54
CA HIS A 322 2.35 -8.54 19.32
C HIS A 322 0.85 -8.52 18.99
N PRO A 323 0.19 -7.34 18.94
CA PRO A 323 -1.22 -7.26 18.62
C PRO A 323 -1.47 -7.76 17.19
N ILE A 324 -2.45 -8.65 17.05
CA ILE A 324 -2.87 -9.18 15.75
C ILE A 324 -4.28 -8.67 15.41
N PRO A 325 -4.62 -8.54 14.10
CA PRO A 325 -5.94 -8.07 13.71
C PRO A 325 -7.05 -9.04 14.14
N THR A 326 -8.26 -8.55 14.35
CA THR A 326 -9.45 -9.41 14.56
C THR A 326 -9.90 -10.06 13.25
N LEU A 327 -10.74 -11.11 13.28
CA LEU A 327 -11.30 -11.68 12.05
C LEU A 327 -12.06 -10.65 11.19
N ALA A 328 -12.81 -9.75 11.83
CA ALA A 328 -13.48 -8.64 11.15
C ALA A 328 -12.47 -7.71 10.47
N GLN A 329 -11.35 -7.42 11.13
CA GLN A 329 -10.28 -6.64 10.52
C GLN A 329 -9.60 -7.40 9.37
N VAL A 330 -9.40 -8.72 9.48
CA VAL A 330 -8.88 -9.56 8.39
C VAL A 330 -9.85 -9.55 7.20
N GLY A 331 -11.15 -9.77 7.41
CA GLY A 331 -12.16 -9.67 6.35
C GLY A 331 -12.15 -8.29 5.68
N ALA A 332 -12.07 -7.22 6.47
CA ALA A 332 -11.96 -5.86 5.95
C ALA A 332 -10.68 -5.60 5.15
N MET A 333 -9.55 -6.25 5.48
CA MET A 333 -8.30 -6.16 4.69
C MET A 333 -8.46 -6.71 3.28
N PHE A 334 -9.39 -7.66 3.12
CA PHE A 334 -9.68 -8.37 1.88
C PHE A 334 -11.03 -7.96 1.27
N TYR A 335 -11.62 -6.86 1.76
CA TYR A 335 -12.89 -6.28 1.28
C TYR A 335 -14.08 -7.24 1.34
N MET A 336 -14.05 -8.16 2.28
CA MET A 336 -15.16 -9.05 2.60
C MET A 336 -16.10 -8.35 3.57
N ARG A 337 -17.42 -8.45 3.31
CA ARG A 337 -18.45 -7.91 4.20
C ARG A 337 -18.91 -8.93 5.24
N ASP A 338 -18.85 -10.20 4.90
CA ASP A 338 -19.08 -11.32 5.81
C ASP A 338 -17.75 -12.00 6.20
N LEU A 339 -17.85 -12.87 7.20
CA LEU A 339 -16.77 -13.73 7.65
C LEU A 339 -16.97 -15.16 7.12
N GLY A 340 -17.56 -15.35 5.93
CA GLY A 340 -17.81 -16.68 5.36
C GLY A 340 -16.55 -17.54 5.29
N PHE A 341 -15.37 -16.92 5.10
CA PHE A 341 -14.08 -17.59 5.13
C PHE A 341 -13.76 -18.33 6.44
N SER A 342 -14.40 -17.95 7.56
CA SER A 342 -14.21 -18.61 8.86
C SER A 342 -14.63 -20.08 8.82
N GLN A 343 -15.68 -20.40 8.07
CA GLN A 343 -16.21 -21.75 7.91
C GLN A 343 -15.31 -22.62 7.04
N LEU A 344 -14.51 -22.01 6.17
CA LEU A 344 -13.56 -22.71 5.30
C LEU A 344 -12.28 -23.13 6.03
N PHE A 345 -11.98 -22.52 7.18
CA PHE A 345 -10.81 -22.82 8.01
C PHE A 345 -11.18 -22.87 9.50
N PRO A 346 -12.05 -23.81 9.94
CA PRO A 346 -12.63 -23.80 11.29
C PRO A 346 -11.55 -23.86 12.39
N ASP A 347 -10.63 -24.82 12.32
CA ASP A 347 -9.58 -25.00 13.34
C ASP A 347 -8.64 -23.79 13.43
N LEU A 348 -8.23 -23.26 12.28
CA LEU A 348 -7.36 -22.09 12.20
C LEU A 348 -8.06 -20.86 12.77
N THR A 349 -9.35 -20.70 12.45
CA THR A 349 -10.16 -19.57 12.90
C THR A 349 -10.40 -19.63 14.40
N ASP A 350 -10.69 -20.80 14.94
CA ASP A 350 -10.87 -21.00 16.38
C ASP A 350 -9.62 -20.67 17.17
N GLU A 351 -8.44 -21.11 16.71
CA GLU A 351 -7.18 -20.78 17.37
C GLU A 351 -6.87 -19.28 17.29
N TYR A 352 -7.15 -18.67 16.13
CA TYR A 352 -7.00 -17.23 15.94
C TYR A 352 -7.94 -16.41 16.84
N LEU A 353 -9.18 -16.85 17.03
CA LEU A 353 -10.15 -16.24 17.94
C LEU A 353 -9.71 -16.36 19.40
N LYS A 354 -9.18 -17.52 19.81
CA LYS A 354 -8.62 -17.68 21.16
C LYS A 354 -7.50 -16.68 21.40
N ARG A 355 -6.59 -16.51 20.43
CA ARG A 355 -5.48 -15.57 20.53
C ARG A 355 -5.94 -14.11 20.63
N THR A 356 -6.83 -13.67 19.74
CA THR A 356 -7.36 -12.29 19.75
C THR A 356 -8.17 -11.98 21.02
N ARG A 357 -8.96 -12.93 21.52
CA ARG A 357 -9.68 -12.80 22.80
C ARG A 357 -8.73 -12.64 23.99
N ARG A 358 -7.64 -13.42 24.05
CA ARG A 358 -6.61 -13.27 25.09
C ARG A 358 -5.95 -11.89 25.06
N GLN A 359 -5.68 -11.35 23.87
CA GLN A 359 -5.11 -10.00 23.73
C GLN A 359 -6.09 -8.90 24.16
N ALA A 360 -7.36 -9.03 23.79
CA ALA A 360 -8.41 -8.10 24.23
C ALA A 360 -8.59 -8.12 25.76
N ALA A 361 -8.59 -9.30 26.39
CA ALA A 361 -8.70 -9.44 27.84
C ALA A 361 -7.54 -8.75 28.58
N ARG A 362 -6.30 -8.88 28.08
CA ARG A 362 -5.14 -8.19 28.65
C ARG A 362 -5.27 -6.67 28.58
N ILE A 363 -5.72 -6.13 27.44
CA ILE A 363 -5.92 -4.68 27.25
C ILE A 363 -6.96 -4.13 28.24
N LEU A 364 -8.01 -4.90 28.54
CA LEU A 364 -9.04 -4.51 29.51
C LEU A 364 -8.55 -4.58 30.96
N MET A 365 -7.58 -5.44 31.27
CA MET A 365 -6.99 -5.59 32.61
C MET A 365 -5.88 -4.55 32.90
N ASP A 366 -5.23 -4.00 31.87
CA ASP A 366 -4.14 -3.00 31.99
C ASP A 366 -4.62 -1.53 31.94
N GLN A 367 -5.94 -1.26 32.00
CA GLN A 367 -6.46 0.11 32.16
C GLN A 367 -6.30 0.52 33.63
N PRO A 368 -5.54 1.59 33.96
CA PRO A 368 -5.46 2.09 35.33
C PRO A 368 -6.80 2.71 35.75
N ASP A 369 -7.25 2.38 36.96
CA ASP A 369 -8.42 2.98 37.64
C ASP A 369 -8.28 4.50 37.84
#